data_AF-Q5EG57-F1
#
_entry.id   AF-Q5EG57-F1
#
_cell.length_a   1.000
_cell.length_b   1.000
_cell.length_c   1.000
_cell.angle_alpha   90.00
_cell.angle_beta   90.00
_cell.angle_gamma   90.00
#
_symmetry.space_group_name_H-M   'P 1'
#
loop_
_entity.id
_entity.type
_entity.pdbx_description
1 polymer ?
#
loop_
_entity_poly.entity_id
_entity_poly.type
_entity_poly.pdbx_seq_one_letter_code
_entity_poly.pdbx_strand_id
1 'polypeptide(L)'
;ILGGVLVSKFKMMCKNIMKFALLTSVISLVLTFVFAYANCENEPFAGVSESYNGTGELGNLTAPCNAHCNCLRSYYYPVCGGNGVQYFSPCYAGCTQSVPKIHPKVYYNCSCIEGEIHITPTPSSVSLEAQAGKCSSQCKNLPPFLGVFFAAIVFTFMAGTPITVSILRCVNQRQRSLALGIQCTLLR
;
A
#
# COMPACT_ATOMS: atom_id res chain seq x y z
N ILE A 1 12.80 -3.46 -22.20
CA ILE A 1 14.15 -3.02 -22.63
C ILE A 1 15.22 -4.01 -22.16
N LEU A 2 15.44 -4.22 -20.86
CA LEU A 2 16.45 -5.16 -20.31
C LEU A 2 16.35 -6.58 -20.89
N GLY A 3 15.14 -7.17 -20.91
CA GLY A 3 14.94 -8.49 -21.52
C GLY A 3 15.28 -8.55 -23.01
N GLY A 4 15.04 -7.47 -23.75
CA GLY A 4 15.41 -7.37 -25.16
C GLY A 4 16.93 -7.25 -25.38
N VAL A 5 17.61 -6.49 -24.51
CA VAL A 5 19.08 -6.38 -24.53
C VAL A 5 19.73 -7.72 -24.24
N LEU A 6 19.26 -8.47 -23.24
CA LEU A 6 19.74 -9.82 -22.90
C LEU A 6 19.60 -10.77 -24.09
N VAL A 7 18.42 -10.87 -24.69
CA VAL A 7 18.18 -11.74 -25.85
C VAL A 7 19.06 -11.35 -27.05
N SER A 8 19.26 -10.04 -27.26
CA SER A 8 20.08 -9.53 -28.36
C SER A 8 21.58 -9.80 -28.13
N LYS A 9 22.09 -9.53 -26.92
CA LYS A 9 23.51 -9.72 -26.55
C LYS A 9 23.94 -11.18 -26.57
N PHE A 10 23.10 -12.09 -26.08
CA PHE A 10 23.44 -13.51 -25.99
C PHE A 10 23.18 -14.29 -27.29
N LYS A 11 22.71 -13.63 -28.37
CA LYS A 11 22.37 -14.26 -29.67
C LYS A 11 21.62 -15.59 -29.50
N MET A 12 20.63 -15.60 -28.62
CA MET A 12 19.93 -16.85 -28.27
C MET A 12 19.14 -17.39 -29.44
N MET A 13 19.23 -18.71 -29.67
CA MET A 13 18.37 -19.43 -30.62
C MET A 13 16.91 -19.46 -30.13
N CYS A 14 15.94 -19.59 -31.04
CA CYS A 14 14.50 -19.65 -30.73
C CYS A 14 14.17 -20.55 -29.52
N LYS A 15 14.74 -21.76 -29.47
CA LYS A 15 14.57 -22.71 -28.35
C LYS A 15 15.00 -22.13 -27.00
N ASN A 16 16.12 -21.40 -26.97
CA ASN A 16 16.66 -20.82 -25.74
C ASN A 16 15.91 -19.56 -25.32
N ILE A 17 15.43 -18.74 -26.29
CA ILE A 17 14.58 -17.59 -25.97
C ILE A 17 13.27 -18.06 -25.33
N MET A 18 12.66 -19.12 -25.86
CA MET A 18 11.44 -19.70 -25.28
C MET A 18 11.67 -20.26 -23.87
N LYS A 19 12.78 -20.96 -23.63
CA LYS A 19 13.15 -21.41 -22.27
C LYS A 19 13.35 -20.25 -21.31
N PHE A 20 14.02 -19.18 -21.74
CA PHE A 20 14.24 -17.98 -20.93
C PHE A 20 12.92 -17.26 -20.60
N ALA A 21 12.03 -17.11 -21.59
CA ALA A 21 10.70 -16.54 -21.40
C ALA A 21 9.86 -17.37 -20.42
N LEU A 22 9.88 -18.70 -20.54
CA LEU A 22 9.19 -19.59 -19.62
C LEU A 22 9.73 -19.45 -18.19
N LEU A 23 11.06 -19.51 -18.02
CA LEU A 23 11.70 -19.40 -16.70
C LEU A 23 11.37 -18.06 -16.03
N THR A 24 11.51 -16.96 -16.75
CA THR A 24 11.20 -15.61 -16.21
C THR A 24 9.72 -15.44 -15.88
N SER A 25 8.82 -16.07 -16.64
CA SER A 25 7.38 -16.09 -16.36
C SER A 25 7.06 -16.90 -15.09
N VAL A 26 7.69 -18.07 -14.91
CA VAL A 26 7.52 -18.88 -13.70
C VAL A 26 8.03 -18.14 -12.46
N ILE A 27 9.18 -17.48 -12.54
CA ILE A 27 9.71 -16.66 -11.44
C ILE A 27 8.73 -15.54 -11.10
N SER A 28 8.21 -14.82 -12.10
CA SER A 28 7.20 -13.78 -11.87
C SER A 28 5.96 -14.34 -11.17
N LEU A 29 5.42 -15.46 -11.66
CA LEU A 29 4.25 -16.11 -11.06
C LEU A 29 4.48 -16.48 -9.59
N VAL A 30 5.64 -17.05 -9.26
CA VAL A 30 6.01 -17.39 -7.87
C VAL A 30 6.10 -16.13 -7.00
N LEU A 31 6.74 -15.06 -7.49
CA LEU A 31 6.82 -13.79 -6.77
C LEU A 31 5.44 -13.16 -6.57
N THR A 32 4.54 -13.27 -7.55
CA THR A 32 3.16 -12.81 -7.41
C THR A 32 2.39 -13.63 -6.38
N PHE A 33 2.62 -14.94 -6.31
CA PHE A 33 1.99 -15.80 -5.31
C PHE A 33 2.40 -15.41 -3.88
N VAL A 34 3.63 -14.93 -3.67
CA VAL A 34 4.05 -14.39 -2.36
C VAL A 34 3.13 -13.25 -1.89
N PHE A 35 2.59 -12.43 -2.79
CA PHE A 35 1.63 -11.37 -2.41
C PHE A 35 0.31 -11.92 -1.89
N ALA A 36 -0.12 -13.10 -2.32
CA ALA A 36 -1.36 -13.71 -1.82
C ALA A 36 -1.26 -14.13 -0.34
N TYR A 37 -0.04 -14.33 0.17
CA TYR A 37 0.20 -14.69 1.58
C TYR A 37 0.78 -13.53 2.40
N ALA A 38 1.21 -12.45 1.75
CA ALA A 38 1.73 -11.27 2.43
C ALA A 38 0.58 -10.48 3.05
N ASN A 39 0.26 -10.79 4.31
CA ASN A 39 -0.71 -10.03 5.09
C ASN A 39 0.01 -8.86 5.78
N CYS A 40 -0.47 -7.66 5.52
CA CYS A 40 -0.14 -6.45 6.26
C CYS A 40 -1.48 -5.91 6.74
N GLU A 41 -1.69 -5.93 8.05
CA GLU A 41 -2.91 -5.39 8.63
C GLU A 41 -2.91 -3.88 8.41
N ASN A 42 -4.02 -3.34 7.89
CA ASN A 42 -4.14 -1.90 7.66
C ASN A 42 -4.13 -1.18 9.02
N GLU A 43 -3.49 -0.03 9.10
CA GLU A 43 -3.56 0.76 10.33
C GLU A 43 -5.01 1.12 10.68
N PRO A 44 -5.42 1.02 11.97
CA PRO A 44 -6.79 1.25 12.37
C PRO A 44 -7.17 2.70 12.11
N PHE A 45 -8.24 2.88 11.35
CA PHE A 45 -8.77 4.19 10.96
C PHE A 45 -10.22 4.28 11.42
N ALA A 46 -10.51 5.23 12.31
CA ALA A 46 -11.83 5.39 12.91
C ALA A 46 -12.88 5.79 11.86
N GLY A 47 -13.99 5.04 11.84
CA GLY A 47 -15.09 5.19 10.88
C GLY A 47 -14.83 4.57 9.50
N VAL A 48 -13.67 3.93 9.28
CA VAL A 48 -13.30 3.30 7.99
C VAL A 48 -12.87 1.85 8.19
N SER A 49 -11.76 1.63 8.88
CA SER A 49 -11.24 0.28 9.17
C SER A 49 -11.80 -0.26 10.48
N GLU A 50 -12.05 0.63 11.45
CA GLU A 50 -12.64 0.30 12.75
C GLU A 50 -13.71 1.30 13.14
N SER A 51 -14.62 0.90 14.03
CA SER A 51 -15.58 1.82 14.66
C SER A 51 -14.90 2.69 15.72
N TYR A 52 -15.56 3.76 16.17
CA TYR A 52 -15.06 4.62 17.24
C TYR A 52 -15.18 3.90 18.58
N ASN A 53 -14.22 3.02 18.89
CA ASN A 53 -14.20 2.19 20.10
C ASN A 53 -15.51 1.40 20.33
N GLY A 54 -16.03 0.75 19.29
CA GLY A 54 -17.30 0.04 19.34
C GLY A 54 -18.55 0.92 19.19
N THR A 55 -18.38 2.24 19.08
CA THR A 55 -19.46 3.19 18.81
C THR A 55 -19.43 3.68 17.37
N GLY A 56 -20.60 3.93 16.78
CA GLY A 56 -20.73 4.34 15.38
C GLY A 56 -20.70 3.19 14.37
N GLU A 57 -20.83 3.53 13.09
CA GLU A 57 -20.96 2.58 11.98
C GLU A 57 -19.77 2.68 11.02
N LEU A 58 -19.32 1.53 10.48
CA LEU A 58 -18.29 1.48 9.45
C LEU A 58 -18.76 2.25 8.19
N GLY A 59 -17.89 3.10 7.64
CA GLY A 59 -18.22 3.98 6.52
C GLY A 59 -18.80 5.35 6.94
N ASN A 60 -19.07 5.54 8.24
CA ASN A 60 -19.46 6.82 8.80
C ASN A 60 -18.35 7.37 9.71
N LEU A 61 -17.93 8.60 9.43
CA LEU A 61 -16.92 9.30 10.25
C LEU A 61 -17.54 9.98 11.48
N THR A 62 -18.87 10.10 11.51
CA THR A 62 -19.60 10.68 12.64
C THR A 62 -20.00 9.58 13.62
N ALA A 63 -19.63 9.77 14.88
CA ALA A 63 -19.93 8.89 15.99
C ALA A 63 -20.44 9.73 17.18
N PRO A 64 -21.06 9.12 18.22
CA PRO A 64 -21.58 9.86 19.36
C PRO A 64 -20.54 10.78 20.02
N CYS A 65 -19.27 10.37 20.07
CA CYS A 65 -18.19 11.15 20.66
C CYS A 65 -17.88 12.46 19.90
N ASN A 66 -17.98 12.51 18.57
CA ASN A 66 -17.67 13.70 17.76
C ASN A 66 -18.91 14.41 17.18
N ALA A 67 -20.11 13.86 17.40
CA ALA A 67 -21.36 14.42 16.87
C ALA A 67 -21.63 15.86 17.31
N HIS A 68 -21.15 16.25 18.49
CA HIS A 68 -21.30 17.61 19.02
C HIS A 68 -20.43 18.66 18.32
N CYS A 69 -19.42 18.24 17.54
CA CYS A 69 -18.47 19.15 16.91
C CYS A 69 -18.92 19.66 15.53
N ASN A 70 -19.95 19.07 14.91
CA ASN A 70 -20.42 19.41 13.55
C ASN A 70 -19.27 19.46 12.50
N CYS A 71 -18.47 18.40 12.45
CA CYS A 71 -17.26 18.36 11.63
C CYS A 71 -17.53 18.46 10.13
N LEU A 72 -16.71 19.24 9.42
CA LEU A 72 -16.74 19.31 7.96
C LEU A 72 -16.01 18.12 7.34
N ARG A 73 -16.70 17.34 6.50
CA ARG A 73 -16.12 16.24 5.71
C ARG A 73 -15.13 16.73 4.65
N SER A 74 -15.19 18.00 4.24
CA SER A 74 -14.23 18.61 3.31
C SER A 74 -12.88 18.95 3.96
N TYR A 75 -12.80 18.99 5.30
CA TYR A 75 -11.58 19.38 6.00
C TYR A 75 -10.80 18.15 6.50
N TYR A 76 -9.86 17.70 5.67
CA TYR A 76 -8.97 16.59 5.98
C TYR A 76 -7.66 17.10 6.63
N TYR A 77 -7.41 16.68 7.87
CA TYR A 77 -6.18 17.02 8.60
C TYR A 77 -5.82 15.89 9.58
N PRO A 78 -5.15 14.82 9.11
CA PRO A 78 -5.02 13.57 9.86
C PRO A 78 -4.30 13.77 11.19
N VAL A 79 -4.79 13.07 12.22
CA VAL A 79 -4.18 13.00 13.54
C VAL A 79 -4.08 11.55 13.99
N CYS A 80 -3.00 11.22 14.70
CA CYS A 80 -2.82 9.93 15.36
C CYS A 80 -3.17 10.07 16.84
N GLY A 81 -4.15 9.29 17.31
CA GLY A 81 -4.48 9.24 18.73
C GLY A 81 -3.46 8.46 19.53
N GLY A 82 -3.38 8.73 20.84
CA GLY A 82 -2.54 7.98 21.78
C GLY A 82 -2.91 6.49 21.86
N ASN A 83 -4.12 6.13 21.44
CA ASN A 83 -4.60 4.75 21.28
C ASN A 83 -4.10 4.06 19.99
N GLY A 84 -3.27 4.72 19.18
CA GLY A 84 -2.74 4.18 17.93
C GLY A 84 -3.72 4.17 16.75
N VAL A 85 -4.91 4.77 16.91
CA VAL A 85 -5.94 4.88 15.87
C VAL A 85 -5.81 6.20 15.13
N GLN A 86 -5.95 6.16 13.80
CA GLN A 86 -5.93 7.35 12.96
C GLN A 86 -7.33 7.94 12.79
N TYR A 87 -7.43 9.26 12.91
CA TYR A 87 -8.68 10.01 12.73
C TYR A 87 -8.58 10.97 11.54
N PHE A 88 -9.71 11.21 10.86
CA PHE A 88 -9.79 12.05 9.66
C PHE A 88 -9.36 13.51 9.90
N SER A 89 -9.72 14.05 11.06
CA SER A 89 -9.35 15.40 11.49
C SER A 89 -9.37 15.48 13.02
N PRO A 90 -8.76 16.51 13.65
CA PRO A 90 -8.87 16.71 15.10
C PRO A 90 -10.32 16.89 15.57
N CYS A 91 -11.21 17.42 14.72
CA CYS A 91 -12.64 17.51 14.99
C CYS A 91 -13.27 16.11 15.06
N TYR A 92 -12.93 15.23 14.11
CA TYR A 92 -13.44 13.86 14.11
C TYR A 92 -12.86 13.02 15.25
N ALA A 93 -11.71 13.40 15.82
CA ALA A 93 -11.20 12.85 17.07
C ALA A 93 -11.85 13.47 18.33
N GLY A 94 -12.71 14.48 18.15
CA GLY A 94 -13.42 15.16 19.23
C GLY A 94 -12.53 16.05 20.09
N CYS A 95 -11.40 16.53 19.55
CA CYS A 95 -10.43 17.37 20.26
C CYS A 95 -10.88 18.84 20.29
N THR A 96 -10.77 19.47 21.46
CA THR A 96 -11.18 20.87 21.66
C THR A 96 -10.00 21.83 21.86
N GLN A 97 -8.83 21.31 22.26
CA GLN A 97 -7.65 22.11 22.54
C GLN A 97 -6.49 21.72 21.62
N SER A 98 -5.62 22.68 21.31
CA SER A 98 -4.40 22.45 20.55
C SER A 98 -3.26 23.31 21.08
N VAL A 99 -2.03 22.79 21.04
CA VAL A 99 -0.83 23.55 21.40
C VAL A 99 -0.12 24.00 20.12
N PRO A 100 -0.28 25.26 19.71
CA PRO A 100 0.19 25.74 18.40
C PRO A 100 1.70 25.89 18.30
N LYS A 101 2.43 25.97 19.43
CA LYS A 101 3.88 26.21 19.48
C LYS A 101 4.74 24.94 19.42
N ILE A 102 4.13 23.75 19.39
CA ILE A 102 4.83 22.46 19.31
C ILE A 102 4.72 21.93 17.88
N HIS A 103 5.84 21.47 17.32
CA HIS A 103 5.90 20.81 16.02
C HIS A 103 6.38 19.36 16.19
N PRO A 104 5.63 18.35 15.70
CA PRO A 104 4.29 18.45 15.09
C PRO A 104 3.21 18.93 16.09
N LYS A 105 2.14 19.55 15.59
CA LYS A 105 1.05 20.10 16.43
C LYS A 105 0.43 18.99 17.28
N VAL A 106 0.11 19.30 18.53
CA VAL A 106 -0.50 18.38 19.49
C VAL A 106 -1.90 18.87 19.87
N TYR A 107 -2.83 17.93 19.99
CA TYR A 107 -4.22 18.16 20.39
C TYR A 107 -4.54 17.47 21.72
N TYR A 108 -5.45 18.08 22.47
CA TYR A 108 -5.87 17.64 23.80
C TYR A 108 -7.39 17.75 23.98
N ASN A 109 -7.89 17.10 25.03
CA ASN A 109 -9.29 16.99 25.38
C ASN A 109 -10.11 16.43 24.20
N CYS A 110 -9.68 15.24 23.75
CA CYS A 110 -10.24 14.49 22.64
C CYS A 110 -11.25 13.45 23.14
N SER A 111 -12.53 13.70 22.91
CA SER A 111 -13.64 12.86 23.41
C SER A 111 -13.74 11.47 22.76
N CYS A 112 -13.16 11.27 21.57
CA CYS A 112 -13.17 9.97 20.89
C CYS A 112 -11.95 9.10 21.19
N ILE A 113 -10.99 9.60 21.98
CA ILE A 113 -9.76 8.88 22.32
C ILE A 113 -9.86 8.54 23.80
N GLU A 114 -10.08 7.27 24.11
CA GLU A 114 -10.03 6.83 25.51
C GLU A 114 -8.59 6.82 26.00
N GLY A 115 -8.34 7.58 27.06
CA GLY A 115 -7.04 7.60 27.72
C GLY A 115 -6.85 6.36 28.57
N GLU A 116 -6.24 5.30 28.04
CA GLU A 116 -5.53 4.37 28.91
C GLU A 116 -4.31 5.11 29.48
N ILE A 117 -4.41 5.48 30.75
CA ILE A 117 -3.33 6.07 31.53
C ILE A 117 -2.25 4.97 31.73
N HIS A 118 -1.42 4.73 30.73
CA HIS A 118 -0.18 3.99 30.92
C HIS A 118 0.82 4.92 31.61
N ILE A 119 0.79 4.90 32.95
CA ILE A 119 1.80 5.52 33.82
C ILE A 119 3.13 4.76 33.60
N THR A 120 3.89 5.12 32.57
CA THR A 120 5.32 4.86 32.55
C THR A 120 6.04 6.07 33.14
N PRO A 121 6.74 5.92 34.29
CA PRO A 121 7.35 7.04 34.99
C PRO A 121 8.62 7.48 34.25
N THR A 122 8.48 8.36 33.27
CA THR A 122 9.59 9.13 32.70
C THR A 122 9.27 10.62 32.76
N PRO A 123 10.21 11.48 33.20
CA PRO A 123 9.96 12.86 33.59
C PRO A 123 9.83 13.82 32.39
N SER A 124 8.93 13.50 31.45
CA SER A 124 8.63 14.32 30.27
C SER A 124 7.32 13.96 29.55
N SER A 125 6.49 13.03 30.06
CA SER A 125 5.24 12.64 29.40
C SER A 125 4.05 13.51 29.84
N VAL A 126 3.97 14.72 29.28
CA VAL A 126 2.65 15.34 29.07
C VAL A 126 1.89 14.38 28.16
N SER A 127 0.77 13.83 28.62
CA SER A 127 -0.03 12.82 27.90
C SER A 127 -0.51 13.39 26.56
N LEU A 128 0.24 13.13 25.49
CA LEU A 128 -0.15 13.46 24.12
C LEU A 128 -1.38 12.62 23.75
N GLU A 129 -2.58 13.22 23.78
CA GLU A 129 -3.81 12.53 23.39
C GLU A 129 -3.90 12.35 21.89
N ALA A 130 -3.51 13.35 21.10
CA ALA A 130 -3.40 13.21 19.65
C ALA A 130 -2.29 14.09 19.05
N GLN A 131 -1.57 13.53 18.08
CA GLN A 131 -0.49 14.21 17.35
C GLN A 131 -0.89 14.43 15.89
N ALA A 132 -0.58 15.60 15.33
CA ALA A 132 -0.77 15.88 13.92
C ALA A 132 0.10 14.96 13.05
N GLY A 133 -0.52 14.34 12.05
CA GLY A 133 0.14 13.39 11.15
C GLY A 133 -0.58 12.05 11.08
N LYS A 134 -0.02 11.15 10.28
CA LYS A 134 -0.46 9.76 10.21
C LYS A 134 0.14 8.96 11.36
N CYS A 135 -0.54 7.91 11.79
CA CYS A 135 0.05 6.97 12.74
C CYS A 135 1.25 6.24 12.10
N SER A 136 2.24 5.86 12.92
CA SER A 136 3.36 5.05 12.45
C SER A 136 2.84 3.69 12.02
N SER A 137 3.10 3.32 10.77
CA SER A 137 2.73 2.01 10.25
C SER A 137 3.54 0.93 10.97
N GLN A 138 2.84 -0.02 11.61
CA GLN A 138 3.49 -1.12 12.32
C GLN A 138 3.98 -2.22 11.37
N CYS A 139 3.73 -2.07 10.07
CA CYS A 139 4.07 -3.04 9.06
C CYS A 139 5.56 -3.02 8.71
N LYS A 140 6.38 -3.71 9.51
CA LYS A 140 7.81 -3.92 9.26
C LYS A 140 8.10 -4.65 7.93
N ASN A 141 7.10 -5.32 7.38
CA ASN A 141 7.20 -6.07 6.12
C ASN A 141 6.92 -5.22 4.86
N LEU A 142 6.62 -3.93 5.01
CA LEU A 142 6.36 -3.06 3.86
C LEU A 142 7.59 -2.88 2.94
N PRO A 143 8.83 -2.64 3.44
CA PRO A 143 10.01 -2.56 2.57
C PRO A 143 10.31 -3.85 1.78
N PRO A 144 10.32 -5.07 2.38
CA PRO A 144 10.53 -6.28 1.59
C PRO A 144 9.36 -6.54 0.62
N PHE A 145 8.12 -6.20 0.97
CA PHE A 145 6.98 -6.28 0.04
C PHE A 145 7.19 -5.41 -1.20
N LEU A 146 7.60 -4.14 -1.02
CA LEU A 146 7.93 -3.23 -2.12
C LEU A 146 9.07 -3.79 -2.99
N GLY A 147 10.08 -4.40 -2.37
CA GLY A 147 11.18 -5.05 -3.09
C GLY A 147 10.71 -6.23 -3.94
N VAL A 148 9.88 -7.12 -3.39
CA VAL A 148 9.29 -8.26 -4.12
C VAL A 148 8.37 -7.76 -5.24
N PHE A 149 7.58 -6.72 -5.00
CA PHE A 149 6.72 -6.07 -6.00
C PHE A 149 7.51 -5.52 -7.17
N PHE A 150 8.57 -4.77 -6.87
CA PHE A 150 9.49 -4.28 -7.88
C PHE A 150 10.12 -5.42 -8.68
N ALA A 151 10.57 -6.48 -8.01
CA ALA A 151 11.15 -7.65 -8.67
C ALA A 151 10.14 -8.34 -9.61
N ALA A 152 8.91 -8.58 -9.14
CA ALA A 152 7.84 -9.20 -9.94
C ALA A 152 7.57 -8.40 -11.22
N ILE A 153 7.48 -7.07 -11.10
CA ILE A 153 7.33 -6.17 -12.25
C ILE A 153 8.50 -6.34 -13.24
N VAL A 154 9.73 -6.30 -12.76
CA VAL A 154 10.93 -6.45 -13.58
C VAL A 154 10.92 -7.78 -14.34
N PHE A 155 10.62 -8.89 -13.67
CA PHE A 155 10.55 -10.21 -14.30
C PHE A 155 9.42 -10.32 -15.34
N THR A 156 8.24 -9.75 -15.07
CA THR A 156 7.13 -9.70 -16.03
C THR A 156 7.51 -8.94 -17.31
N PHE A 157 8.07 -7.73 -17.18
CA PHE A 157 8.53 -6.96 -18.35
C PHE A 157 9.71 -7.62 -19.07
N MET A 158 10.55 -8.34 -18.31
CA MET A 158 11.65 -9.12 -18.86
C MET A 158 11.18 -10.36 -19.62
N ALA A 159 10.02 -10.95 -19.29
CA ALA A 159 9.39 -12.03 -20.05
C ALA A 159 8.62 -11.53 -21.29
N GLY A 160 7.96 -10.36 -21.21
CA GLY A 160 7.19 -9.82 -22.34
C GLY A 160 8.03 -9.54 -23.59
N THR A 161 9.23 -8.98 -23.41
CA THR A 161 10.14 -8.66 -24.53
C THR A 161 10.63 -9.90 -25.31
N PRO A 162 11.19 -10.96 -24.68
CA PRO A 162 11.60 -12.19 -25.37
C PRO A 162 10.43 -12.91 -26.04
N ILE A 163 9.21 -12.89 -25.47
CA ILE A 163 8.05 -13.53 -26.10
C ILE A 163 7.75 -12.86 -27.46
N THR A 164 7.65 -11.53 -27.48
CA THR A 164 7.42 -10.78 -28.73
C THR A 164 8.59 -10.95 -29.72
N VAL A 165 9.84 -10.95 -29.25
CA VAL A 165 11.02 -11.20 -30.11
C VAL A 165 11.04 -12.63 -30.66
N SER A 166 10.63 -13.63 -29.87
CA SER A 166 10.48 -15.01 -30.33
C SER A 166 9.44 -15.11 -31.44
N ILE A 167 8.28 -14.47 -31.30
CA ILE A 167 7.25 -14.48 -32.34
C ILE A 167 7.81 -13.87 -33.64
N LEU A 168 8.48 -12.73 -33.55
CA LEU A 168 9.06 -12.06 -34.72
C LEU A 168 10.20 -12.86 -35.38
N ARG A 169 10.99 -13.64 -34.62
CA ARG A 169 12.12 -14.41 -35.17
C ARG A 169 11.73 -15.82 -35.65
N CYS A 170 10.78 -16.46 -34.98
CA CYS A 170 10.49 -17.89 -35.16
C CYS A 170 9.21 -18.13 -35.98
N VAL A 171 8.28 -17.17 -36.05
CA VAL A 171 7.04 -17.30 -36.83
C VAL A 171 7.24 -16.75 -38.24
N ASN A 172 6.65 -17.45 -39.21
CA ASN A 172 6.69 -17.06 -40.62
C ASN A 172 5.97 -15.72 -40.85
N GLN A 173 6.48 -14.88 -41.75
CA GLN A 173 6.05 -13.49 -41.94
C GLN A 173 4.52 -13.32 -42.09
N ARG A 174 3.86 -14.22 -42.82
CA ARG A 174 2.41 -14.20 -43.05
C ARG A 174 1.56 -14.42 -41.80
N GLN A 175 2.11 -15.04 -40.75
CA GLN A 175 1.37 -15.39 -39.53
C GLN A 175 1.77 -14.54 -38.31
N ARG A 176 2.72 -13.61 -38.46
CA ARG A 176 3.23 -12.80 -37.33
C ARG A 176 2.17 -11.88 -36.73
N SER A 177 1.37 -11.20 -37.57
CA SER A 177 0.31 -10.31 -37.12
C SER A 177 -0.77 -11.08 -36.34
N LEU A 178 -1.13 -12.27 -36.82
CA LEU A 178 -2.05 -13.17 -36.12
C LEU A 178 -1.47 -13.61 -34.76
N ALA A 179 -0.22 -14.06 -34.73
CA ALA A 179 0.43 -14.52 -33.50
C ALA A 179 0.57 -13.39 -32.46
N LEU A 180 0.91 -12.17 -32.89
CA LEU A 180 0.93 -10.99 -32.02
C LEU A 180 -0.47 -10.61 -31.51
N GLY A 181 -1.50 -10.71 -32.37
CA GLY A 181 -2.89 -10.50 -31.97
C GLY A 181 -3.36 -11.49 -30.90
N ILE A 182 -3.02 -12.77 -31.06
CA ILE A 182 -3.31 -13.82 -30.07
C ILE A 182 -2.55 -13.55 -28.76
N GLN A 183 -1.28 -13.15 -28.83
CA GLN A 183 -0.50 -12.77 -27.65
C GLN A 183 -1.17 -11.61 -26.88
N CYS A 184 -1.62 -10.56 -27.57
CA CYS A 184 -2.27 -9.42 -26.91
C CYS A 184 -3.66 -9.74 -26.35
N THR A 185 -4.34 -10.78 -26.84
CA THR A 185 -5.69 -11.15 -26.38
C THR A 185 -5.70 -12.20 -25.28
N LEU A 186 -4.71 -13.10 -25.25
CA LEU A 186 -4.64 -14.20 -24.27
C LEU A 186 -3.65 -13.98 -23.13
N LEU A 187 -2.55 -13.25 -23.36
CA LEU A 187 -1.43 -13.14 -22.40
C LEU A 187 -1.32 -11.77 -21.74
N ARG A 188 -2.06 -10.77 -22.22
CA ARG A 188 -1.98 -9.38 -21.75
C ARG A 188 -3.38 -8.87 -21.44
#